data_AF-A0A956QZL0-F1
#
_entry.id   AF-A0A956QZL0-F1
#
_cell.length_a   1.000
_cell.length_b   1.000
_cell.length_c   1.000
_cell.angle_alpha   90.00
_cell.angle_beta   90.00
_cell.angle_gamma   90.00
#
_symmetry.space_group_name_H-M   'P 1'
#
loop_
_entity.id
_entity.type
_entity.pdbx_description
1 polymer ?
#
loop_
_entity_poly.entity_id
_entity_poly.type
_entity_poly.pdbx_seq_one_letter_code
_entity_poly.pdbx_strand_id
1 'polypeptide(L)'
;MIRTVRLAPVLGLALLACRPEQTQPPVETPPTDAAATKSAAEIIAASDLPPLLSTPLPGDDMAVTVHRLQNGMTVYISTDRQKPRFTAWLTVRSGSRNDPADSTGLAHYLE
;
A
#
# COMPACT_ATOMS: atom_id res chain seq x y z
N MET A 1 47.26 2.44 -65.75
CA MET A 1 46.94 1.18 -65.06
C MET A 1 46.61 1.49 -63.61
N ILE A 2 45.32 1.64 -63.31
CA ILE A 2 44.78 2.02 -61.99
C ILE A 2 44.26 0.73 -61.35
N ARG A 3 44.80 0.33 -60.19
CA ARG A 3 44.25 -0.75 -59.37
C ARG A 3 43.80 -0.18 -58.04
N THR A 4 42.50 0.11 -58.00
CA THR A 4 41.74 0.65 -56.87
C THR A 4 41.57 -0.43 -55.80
N VAL A 5 42.09 -0.20 -54.60
CA VAL A 5 41.84 -1.04 -53.42
C VAL A 5 40.43 -0.70 -52.91
N ARG A 6 39.49 -1.65 -52.97
CA ARG A 6 38.15 -1.50 -52.41
C ARG A 6 38.13 -2.06 -50.98
N LEU A 7 37.89 -1.15 -50.05
CA LEU A 7 37.61 -1.36 -48.63
C LEU A 7 36.33 -2.20 -48.46
N ALA A 8 36.41 -3.33 -47.75
CA ALA A 8 35.24 -4.14 -47.42
C ALA A 8 34.52 -3.57 -46.18
N PRO A 9 33.19 -3.34 -46.21
CA PRO A 9 32.46 -3.00 -45.00
C PRO A 9 32.07 -4.27 -44.24
N VAL A 10 32.36 -4.25 -42.94
CA VAL A 10 31.94 -5.23 -41.94
C VAL A 10 30.41 -5.23 -41.85
N LEU A 11 29.81 -6.37 -42.17
CA LEU A 11 28.38 -6.62 -42.06
C LEU A 11 28.02 -6.80 -40.58
N GLY A 12 27.59 -5.72 -39.92
CA GLY A 12 27.05 -5.76 -38.57
C GLY A 12 25.68 -6.45 -38.57
N LEU A 13 25.61 -7.65 -37.98
CA LEU A 13 24.37 -8.39 -37.77
C LEU A 13 23.65 -7.81 -36.55
N ALA A 14 22.82 -6.79 -36.76
CA ALA A 14 21.86 -6.34 -35.77
C ALA A 14 20.73 -7.37 -35.69
N LEU A 15 20.80 -8.29 -34.71
CA LEU A 15 19.63 -9.08 -34.30
C LEU A 15 18.62 -8.12 -33.68
N LEU A 16 17.73 -7.63 -34.53
CA LEU A 16 16.51 -6.94 -34.17
C LEU A 16 15.65 -7.95 -33.38
N ALA A 17 15.69 -7.87 -32.06
CA ALA A 17 14.77 -8.61 -31.21
C ALA A 17 13.36 -8.06 -31.47
N CYS A 18 12.62 -8.72 -32.37
CA CYS A 18 11.18 -8.52 -32.49
C CYS A 18 10.52 -8.93 -31.17
N ARG A 19 10.30 -7.96 -30.28
CA ARG A 19 9.27 -8.10 -29.27
C ARG A 19 7.93 -8.00 -30.01
N PRO A 20 7.01 -8.98 -29.89
CA PRO A 20 5.64 -8.72 -30.28
C PRO A 20 5.14 -7.58 -29.39
N GLU A 21 4.66 -6.52 -30.02
CA GLU A 21 3.86 -5.49 -29.37
C GLU A 21 2.72 -6.23 -28.66
N GLN A 22 2.80 -6.32 -27.33
CA GLN A 22 1.66 -6.74 -26.55
C GLN A 22 0.65 -5.61 -26.70
N THR A 23 -0.31 -5.76 -27.61
CA THR A 23 -1.53 -4.97 -27.59
C THR A 23 -2.19 -5.26 -26.25
N GLN A 24 -1.84 -4.46 -25.26
CA GLN A 24 -2.58 -4.43 -24.01
C GLN A 24 -3.99 -4.02 -24.42
N PRO A 25 -5.02 -4.82 -24.13
CA PRO A 25 -6.39 -4.37 -24.30
C PRO A 25 -6.52 -3.01 -23.59
N PRO A 26 -7.42 -2.12 -24.03
CA PRO A 26 -7.65 -0.86 -23.35
C PRO A 26 -7.74 -1.18 -21.87
N VAL A 27 -6.86 -0.59 -21.06
CA VAL A 27 -7.03 -0.61 -19.62
C VAL A 27 -8.37 0.07 -19.44
N GLU A 28 -9.43 -0.73 -19.25
CA GLU A 28 -10.69 -0.21 -18.79
C GLU A 28 -10.33 0.51 -17.50
N THR A 29 -10.34 1.83 -17.56
CA THR A 29 -10.34 2.65 -16.35
C THR A 29 -11.39 2.01 -15.47
N PRO A 30 -11.03 1.57 -14.25
CA PRO A 30 -12.03 1.08 -13.31
C PRO A 30 -13.14 2.12 -13.27
N PRO A 31 -14.42 1.71 -13.19
CA PRO A 31 -15.49 2.67 -13.06
C PRO A 31 -15.07 3.67 -12.00
N THR A 32 -15.03 4.94 -12.38
CA THR A 32 -14.98 6.03 -11.41
C THR A 32 -16.33 6.05 -10.73
N ASP A 33 -16.63 4.99 -9.99
CA ASP A 33 -17.54 5.06 -8.88
C ASP A 33 -16.76 5.92 -7.90
N ALA A 34 -17.01 7.23 -8.00
CA ALA A 34 -16.60 8.21 -7.03
C ALA A 34 -17.04 7.69 -5.67
N ALA A 35 -16.15 6.95 -5.01
CA ALA A 35 -16.35 6.49 -3.66
C ALA A 35 -16.63 7.74 -2.85
N ALA A 36 -17.88 7.88 -2.40
CA ALA A 36 -18.36 9.05 -1.70
C ALA A 36 -17.35 9.40 -0.61
N THR A 37 -16.61 10.49 -0.81
CA THR A 37 -15.49 10.87 0.06
C THR A 37 -16.11 11.47 1.31
N LYS A 38 -16.52 10.60 2.24
CA LYS A 38 -16.92 11.01 3.58
C LYS A 38 -15.75 11.78 4.18
N SER A 39 -16.06 12.88 4.85
CA SER A 39 -15.04 13.64 5.57
C SER A 39 -14.42 12.77 6.67
N ALA A 40 -13.16 13.06 7.03
CA ALA A 40 -12.50 12.35 8.12
C ALA A 40 -13.30 12.40 9.43
N ALA A 41 -13.98 13.52 9.70
CA ALA A 41 -14.84 13.69 10.87
C ALA A 41 -16.05 12.74 10.84
N GLU A 42 -16.71 12.57 9.69
CA GLU A 42 -17.82 11.63 9.52
C GLU A 42 -17.36 10.18 9.64
N ILE A 43 -16.18 9.85 9.10
CA ILE A 43 -15.61 8.51 9.22
C ILE A 43 -15.31 8.20 10.69
N ILE A 44 -14.72 9.15 11.42
CA ILE A 44 -14.44 9.03 12.85
C ILE A 44 -15.73 8.89 13.65
N ALA A 45 -16.74 9.73 13.40
CA ALA A 45 -18.02 9.69 14.10
C ALA A 45 -18.80 8.40 13.83
N ALA A 46 -18.69 7.84 12.62
CA ALA A 46 -19.32 6.57 12.26
C ALA A 46 -18.54 5.34 12.73
N SER A 47 -17.28 5.51 13.13
CA SER A 47 -16.46 4.42 13.66
C SER A 47 -16.74 4.33 15.16
N ASP A 48 -17.16 3.15 15.62
CA ASP A 48 -17.39 2.84 17.04
C ASP A 48 -16.03 2.76 17.79
N LEU A 49 -15.43 3.94 17.98
CA LEU A 49 -14.07 4.08 18.50
C LEU A 49 -14.10 4.20 20.02
N PRO A 50 -13.11 3.63 20.72
CA PRO A 50 -13.08 3.71 22.16
C PRO A 50 -12.82 5.14 22.65
N PRO A 51 -13.21 5.42 23.90
CA PRO A 51 -12.90 6.69 24.53
C PRO A 51 -11.39 6.89 24.63
N LEU A 52 -10.96 8.15 24.59
CA LEU A 52 -9.56 8.52 24.82
C LEU A 52 -9.23 8.34 26.29
N LEU A 53 -8.05 7.78 26.56
CA LEU A 53 -7.55 7.51 27.90
C LEU A 53 -6.17 8.13 28.04
N SER A 54 -6.10 9.30 28.66
CA SER A 54 -4.82 9.96 28.97
C SER A 54 -4.08 9.29 30.13
N THR A 55 -4.81 8.54 30.97
CA THR A 55 -4.28 7.78 32.11
C THR A 55 -4.85 6.36 32.08
N PRO A 56 -4.08 5.36 32.52
CA PRO A 56 -4.57 3.99 32.61
C PRO A 56 -5.78 3.84 33.54
N LEU A 57 -6.59 2.81 33.29
CA LEU A 57 -7.73 2.49 34.14
C LEU A 57 -7.26 1.89 35.47
N PRO A 58 -8.04 2.06 36.56
CA PRO A 58 -7.75 1.39 37.83
C PRO A 58 -7.71 -0.13 37.66
N GLY A 59 -6.61 -0.76 38.08
CA GLY A 59 -6.41 -2.21 37.97
C GLY A 59 -5.96 -2.71 36.60
N ASP A 60 -5.56 -1.82 35.68
CA ASP A 60 -4.97 -2.22 34.40
C ASP A 60 -3.46 -2.51 34.55
N ASP A 61 -3.10 -3.79 34.59
CA ASP A 61 -1.71 -4.27 34.70
C ASP A 61 -0.85 -3.86 33.49
N MET A 62 -1.46 -3.64 32.33
CA MET A 62 -0.76 -3.23 31.11
C MET A 62 -0.52 -1.72 31.07
N ALA A 63 -1.16 -0.94 31.95
CA ALA A 63 -1.07 0.52 32.00
C ALA A 63 -1.29 1.19 30.62
N VAL A 64 -2.38 0.81 29.93
CA VAL A 64 -2.66 1.26 28.56
C VAL A 64 -3.19 2.69 28.55
N THR A 65 -2.68 3.49 27.61
CA THR A 65 -3.25 4.80 27.25
C THR A 65 -3.74 4.79 25.81
N VAL A 66 -4.81 5.55 25.54
CA VAL A 66 -5.50 5.58 24.24
C VAL A 66 -5.56 6.99 23.73
N HIS A 67 -4.96 7.22 22.56
CA HIS A 67 -4.80 8.53 21.95
C HIS A 67 -5.40 8.56 20.55
N ARG A 68 -5.80 9.76 20.10
CA ARG A 68 -6.24 10.01 18.72
C ARG A 68 -5.34 11.05 18.08
N LEU A 69 -4.74 10.69 16.96
CA LEU A 69 -3.92 11.60 16.16
C LEU A 69 -4.80 12.50 15.27
N GLN A 70 -4.21 13.59 14.77
CA GLN A 70 -4.90 14.55 13.90
C GLN A 70 -5.42 13.93 12.59
N ASN A 71 -4.74 12.90 12.09
CA ASN A 71 -5.16 12.14 10.90
C ASN A 71 -6.29 11.12 11.18
N GLY A 72 -6.79 11.04 12.41
CA GLY A 72 -7.86 10.12 12.80
C GLY A 72 -7.40 8.75 13.30
N MET A 73 -6.10 8.45 13.31
CA MET A 73 -5.58 7.17 13.79
C MET A 73 -5.67 7.06 15.32
N THR A 74 -6.21 5.93 15.81
CA THR A 74 -6.21 5.59 17.23
C THR A 74 -4.93 4.84 17.58
N VAL A 75 -4.25 5.28 18.64
CA VAL A 75 -2.99 4.71 19.11
C VAL A 75 -3.15 4.23 20.54
N TYR A 76 -2.82 2.96 20.76
CA TYR A 76 -2.76 2.33 22.07
C TYR A 76 -1.30 2.23 22.49
N ILE A 77 -0.97 2.74 23.67
CA ILE A 77 0.40 2.74 24.17
C ILE A 77 0.41 2.06 25.54
N SER A 78 1.22 1.02 25.65
CA SER A 78 1.56 0.32 26.89
C SER A 78 3.08 0.41 27.06
N THR A 79 3.55 0.87 28.22
CA THR A 79 4.99 1.00 28.48
C THR A 79 5.50 -0.17 29.30
N ASP A 80 6.31 -1.03 28.71
CA ASP A 80 7.06 -2.07 29.40
C ASP A 80 8.54 -1.69 29.49
N ARG A 81 9.08 -1.64 30.71
CA ARG A 81 10.50 -1.30 30.99
C ARG A 81 11.36 -2.51 31.35
N GLN A 82 10.83 -3.73 31.26
CA GLN A 82 11.57 -4.95 31.57
C GLN A 82 12.70 -5.21 30.55
N LYS A 83 12.52 -4.78 29.29
CA LYS A 83 13.50 -4.96 28.21
C LYS A 83 13.58 -3.71 27.33
N PRO A 84 14.74 -3.35 26.77
CA PRO A 84 14.90 -2.19 25.89
C PRO A 84 14.42 -2.53 24.46
N ARG A 85 13.14 -2.89 24.32
CA ARG A 85 12.54 -3.29 23.05
C ARG A 85 11.25 -2.52 22.83
N PHE A 86 11.07 -2.06 21.60
CA PHE A 86 9.80 -1.51 21.12
C PHE A 86 9.13 -2.52 20.18
N THR A 87 7.81 -2.63 20.27
CA THR A 87 6.99 -3.45 19.37
C THR A 87 5.78 -2.61 18.97
N ALA A 88 5.55 -2.50 17.67
CA ALA A 88 4.39 -1.84 17.12
C ALA A 88 3.57 -2.84 16.30
N TRP A 89 2.26 -2.70 16.40
CA TRP A 89 1.29 -3.39 15.57
C TRP A 89 0.47 -2.31 14.88
N LEU A 90 0.35 -2.41 13.56
CA LEU A 90 -0.47 -1.52 12.76
C LEU A 90 -1.58 -2.35 12.14
N THR A 91 -2.82 -1.91 12.30
CA THR A 91 -3.98 -2.59 11.73
C THR A 91 -4.67 -1.65 10.76
N VAL A 92 -4.95 -2.15 9.55
CA VAL A 92 -5.74 -1.46 8.55
C VAL A 92 -7.13 -2.07 8.55
N ARG A 93 -8.17 -1.24 8.51
CA ARG A 93 -9.56 -1.71 8.41
C ARG A 93 -9.93 -2.03 6.95
N SER A 94 -9.16 -2.93 6.35
CA SER A 94 -9.37 -3.49 5.03
C SER A 94 -8.85 -4.93 5.03
N GLY A 95 -9.36 -5.78 4.15
CA GLY A 95 -8.91 -7.16 4.01
C GLY A 95 -9.47 -7.79 2.73
N SER A 96 -9.31 -9.11 2.54
CA SER A 96 -9.72 -9.80 1.31
C SER A 96 -11.21 -9.71 1.00
N ARG A 97 -12.05 -9.41 2.00
CA ARG A 97 -13.49 -9.12 1.79
C ARG A 97 -13.72 -7.82 1.01
N ASN A 98 -12.73 -6.95 0.95
CA ASN A 98 -12.74 -5.70 0.19
C ASN A 98 -12.07 -5.84 -1.19
N ASP A 99 -11.62 -7.05 -1.57
CA ASP A 99 -11.06 -7.30 -2.89
C ASP A 99 -12.17 -7.13 -3.97
N PRO A 100 -11.84 -6.61 -5.16
CA PRO A 100 -12.73 -6.61 -6.32
C PRO A 100 -13.19 -8.03 -6.69
N ALA A 101 -14.39 -8.14 -7.24
CA ALA A 101 -14.97 -9.44 -7.59
C ALA A 101 -14.18 -10.19 -8.68
N ASP A 102 -13.44 -9.46 -9.52
CA ASP A 102 -12.63 -9.93 -10.62
C ASP A 102 -11.15 -10.13 -10.28
N SER A 103 -10.73 -9.80 -9.04
CA SER A 103 -9.34 -9.90 -8.60
C SER A 103 -9.24 -10.22 -7.11
N THR A 104 -9.09 -11.49 -6.78
CA THR A 104 -8.92 -11.96 -5.39
C THR A 104 -7.46 -11.95 -4.97
N GLY A 105 -7.21 -11.79 -3.67
CA GLY A 105 -5.87 -11.83 -3.09
C GLY A 105 -5.14 -10.49 -3.07
N LEU A 106 -5.79 -9.39 -3.50
CA LEU A 106 -5.19 -8.06 -3.50
C LEU A 106 -4.85 -7.57 -2.09
N ALA A 107 -5.73 -7.80 -1.12
CA ALA A 107 -5.44 -7.44 0.26
C ALA A 107 -4.17 -8.11 0.80
N HIS A 108 -3.93 -9.38 0.45
CA HIS A 108 -2.70 -10.08 0.84
C HIS A 108 -1.50 -9.61 0.03
N TYR A 109 -1.70 -9.25 -1.25
CA TYR A 109 -0.63 -8.68 -2.06
C TYR A 109 -0.13 -7.32 -1.52
N LEU A 110 -0.99 -6.60 -0.78
CA LEU A 110 -0.70 -5.28 -0.21
C LEU A 110 -0.42 -5.30 1.30
N GLU A 111 -0.35 -6.48 1.92
CA GLU A 111 0.04 -6.69 3.32
C GLU A 111 1.57 -6.64 3.48
#